data_AF-A0A955K280-F1
#
_entry.id   AF-A0A955K280-F1
#
_cell.length_a   1.000
_cell.length_b   1.000
_cell.length_c   1.000
_cell.angle_alpha   90.00
_cell.angle_beta   90.00
_cell.angle_gamma   90.00
#
_symmetry.space_group_name_H-M   'P 1'
#
loop_
_entity.id
_entity.type
_entity.pdbx_description
1 polymer ?
#
loop_
_entity_poly.entity_id
_entity_poly.type
_entity_poly.pdbx_seq_one_letter_code
_entity_poly.pdbx_strand_id
1 'polypeptide(L)'
;MKQNYSRILLKLSGEQLAGKYDSGIDPNLIDWLAQEVKKVVDEGIQVIIMVGGGNFVRGAQIAGHGIQRVTGDHMGMLATMINALALTDIFEANEIQTRCLSNIYAEQVAEPFVFRLANKHLQKNRVVVTAGGIGRPYLTTDTAAVSLALELDCNVVLKATKVDGVYDKDPVKHKDAVRINNLNFQMAVENPKITVMDKAALGLAMEHEMPVVIFDAMKEDNLLKVVRNEKIGTIIS
;
A
#
# COMPACT_ATOMS: atom_id res chain seq x y z
N MET A 1 25.34 -3.07 7.79
CA MET A 1 25.04 -1.69 8.26
C MET A 1 23.53 -1.60 8.40
N LYS A 2 22.99 -1.11 9.53
CA LYS A 2 21.53 -0.91 9.70
C LYS A 2 21.06 0.03 8.59
N GLN A 3 20.25 -0.46 7.67
CA GLN A 3 19.65 0.39 6.65
C GLN A 3 18.49 1.13 7.34
N ASN A 4 18.75 2.30 7.93
CA ASN A 4 17.66 3.10 8.46
C ASN A 4 16.82 3.57 7.26
N TYR A 5 15.55 3.21 7.24
CA TYR A 5 14.64 3.76 6.24
C TYR A 5 14.42 5.24 6.56
N SER A 6 14.79 6.12 5.63
CA SER A 6 14.45 7.53 5.67
C SER A 6 13.12 7.81 4.97
N ARG A 7 12.75 6.95 4.01
CA ARG A 7 11.52 7.06 3.24
C ARG A 7 10.93 5.69 2.93
N ILE A 8 9.65 5.53 3.22
CA ILE A 8 8.92 4.28 2.98
C ILE A 8 7.69 4.52 2.13
N LEU A 9 7.29 3.50 1.36
CA LEU A 9 5.96 3.44 0.79
C LEU A 9 5.14 2.35 1.51
N LEU A 10 4.06 2.74 2.16
CA LEU A 10 3.08 1.86 2.78
C LEU A 10 1.92 1.61 1.82
N LYS A 11 1.80 0.38 1.32
CA LYS A 11 0.67 -0.02 0.49
C LYS A 11 -0.42 -0.62 1.37
N LEU A 12 -1.59 0.00 1.36
CA LEU A 12 -2.78 -0.45 2.08
C LEU A 12 -3.79 -1.07 1.11
N SER A 13 -4.39 -2.20 1.49
CA SER A 13 -5.53 -2.76 0.75
C SER A 13 -6.79 -1.97 1.08
N GLY A 14 -7.68 -1.76 0.11
CA GLY A 14 -8.95 -1.08 0.40
C GLY A 14 -9.81 -1.88 1.38
N GLU A 15 -9.81 -3.21 1.24
CA GLU A 15 -10.53 -4.17 2.09
C GLU A 15 -10.05 -4.18 3.53
N GLN A 16 -8.85 -3.69 3.78
CA GLN A 16 -8.37 -3.48 5.15
C GLN A 16 -9.10 -2.31 5.78
N LEU A 17 -9.36 -1.23 5.03
CA LEU A 17 -10.02 -0.03 5.54
C LEU A 17 -11.51 -0.22 5.85
N ALA A 18 -12.15 -1.25 5.30
CA ALA A 18 -13.53 -1.60 5.67
C ALA A 18 -13.65 -2.09 7.11
N GLY A 19 -12.55 -2.56 7.73
CA GLY A 19 -12.53 -3.02 9.11
C GLY A 19 -13.58 -4.09 9.40
N LYS A 20 -14.51 -3.78 10.29
CA LYS A 20 -15.63 -4.67 10.66
C LYS A 20 -16.80 -4.67 9.67
N TYR A 21 -16.79 -3.80 8.67
CA TYR A 21 -17.86 -3.68 7.67
C TYR A 21 -17.55 -4.51 6.42
N ASP A 22 -18.61 -4.96 5.73
CA ASP A 22 -18.48 -5.70 4.47
C ASP A 22 -18.06 -4.81 3.30
N SER A 23 -18.41 -3.51 3.35
CA SER A 23 -18.07 -2.49 2.38
C SER A 23 -18.02 -1.12 3.05
N GLY A 24 -17.33 -0.17 2.42
CA GLY A 24 -17.14 1.16 2.98
C GLY A 24 -15.86 1.29 3.81
N ILE A 25 -15.90 2.15 4.81
CA ILE A 25 -14.74 2.54 5.61
C ILE A 25 -15.10 2.42 7.09
N ASP A 26 -14.17 1.91 7.90
CA ASP A 26 -14.23 1.94 9.36
C ASP A 26 -13.36 3.09 9.91
N PRO A 27 -13.97 4.22 10.32
CA PRO A 27 -13.20 5.38 10.79
C PRO A 27 -12.35 5.06 12.01
N ASN A 28 -12.79 4.17 12.90
CA ASN A 28 -12.03 3.80 14.09
C ASN A 28 -10.75 3.03 13.73
N LEU A 29 -10.81 2.23 12.68
CA LEU A 29 -9.63 1.53 12.18
C LEU A 29 -8.64 2.49 11.53
N ILE A 30 -9.14 3.47 10.77
CA ILE A 30 -8.28 4.50 10.18
C ILE A 30 -7.66 5.37 11.27
N ASP A 31 -8.41 5.73 12.31
CA ASP A 31 -7.90 6.47 13.46
C ASP A 31 -6.77 5.70 14.16
N TRP A 32 -6.96 4.40 14.41
CA TRP A 32 -5.90 3.54 14.92
C TRP A 32 -4.69 3.49 13.98
N LEU A 33 -4.90 3.37 12.67
CA LEU A 33 -3.82 3.39 11.68
C LEU A 33 -3.07 4.74 11.68
N ALA A 34 -3.78 5.85 11.87
CA ALA A 34 -3.17 7.17 11.99
C ALA A 34 -2.19 7.20 13.17
N GLN A 35 -2.55 6.62 14.32
CA GLN A 35 -1.66 6.49 15.47
C GLN A 35 -0.42 5.63 15.16
N GLU A 36 -0.57 4.51 14.44
CA GLU A 36 0.57 3.69 14.01
C GLU A 36 1.50 4.43 13.04
N VAL A 37 0.94 5.20 12.10
CA VAL A 37 1.73 6.02 11.17
C VAL A 37 2.41 7.19 11.90
N LYS A 38 1.74 7.81 12.87
CA LYS A 38 2.30 8.90 13.69
C LYS A 38 3.59 8.47 14.36
N LYS A 39 3.63 7.26 14.95
CA LYS A 39 4.83 6.69 15.57
C LYS A 39 6.04 6.65 14.60
N VAL A 40 5.80 6.39 13.31
CA VAL A 40 6.85 6.36 12.27
C VAL A 40 7.25 7.77 11.83
N VAL A 41 6.27 8.65 11.64
CA VAL A 41 6.52 10.06 11.28
C VAL A 41 7.31 10.78 12.37
N ASP A 42 7.03 10.48 13.65
CA ASP A 42 7.74 11.03 14.80
C ASP A 42 9.22 10.59 14.87
N GLU A 43 9.61 9.51 14.18
CA GLU A 43 11.02 9.13 13.98
C GLU A 43 11.71 9.91 12.84
N GLY A 44 11.00 10.84 12.19
CA GLY A 44 11.49 11.61 11.05
C GLY A 44 11.49 10.84 9.73
N ILE A 45 10.79 9.71 9.66
CA ILE A 45 10.67 8.90 8.45
C ILE A 45 9.58 9.47 7.55
N GLN A 46 9.90 9.67 6.29
CA GLN A 46 8.94 10.13 5.28
C GLN A 46 8.03 8.99 4.84
N VAL A 47 6.72 9.18 4.97
CA VAL A 47 5.72 8.15 4.66
C VAL A 47 4.90 8.52 3.43
N ILE A 48 4.93 7.64 2.43
CA ILE A 48 4.04 7.65 1.28
C ILE A 48 3.03 6.51 1.47
N ILE A 49 1.74 6.75 1.21
CA ILE A 49 0.70 5.73 1.31
C ILE A 49 0.06 5.54 -0.06
N MET A 50 0.07 4.31 -0.59
CA MET A 50 -0.71 3.91 -1.76
C MET A 50 -1.91 3.09 -1.29
N VAL A 51 -3.13 3.57 -1.55
CA VAL A 51 -4.36 2.93 -1.04
C VAL A 51 -5.14 2.22 -2.14
N GLY A 52 -5.57 0.98 -1.88
CA GLY A 52 -6.46 0.21 -2.74
C GLY A 52 -7.93 0.63 -2.62
N GLY A 53 -8.79 0.23 -3.57
CA GLY A 53 -10.21 0.61 -3.62
C GLY A 53 -11.20 -0.55 -3.43
N GLY A 54 -10.70 -1.74 -3.10
CA GLY A 54 -11.48 -2.98 -3.15
C GLY A 54 -12.56 -3.15 -2.08
N ASN A 55 -12.61 -2.27 -1.07
CA ASN A 55 -13.73 -2.15 -0.13
C ASN A 55 -15.00 -1.55 -0.76
N PHE A 56 -14.87 -0.82 -1.87
CA PHE A 56 -16.02 -0.33 -2.63
C PHE A 56 -16.16 -1.06 -3.96
N VAL A 57 -15.08 -1.13 -4.74
CA VAL A 57 -15.13 -1.67 -6.10
C VAL A 57 -13.85 -2.45 -6.43
N ARG A 58 -14.02 -3.68 -6.92
CA ARG A 58 -12.97 -4.44 -7.60
C ARG A 58 -13.31 -4.57 -9.08
N GLY A 59 -12.59 -3.84 -9.93
CA GLY A 59 -12.86 -3.75 -11.38
C GLY A 59 -13.00 -5.11 -12.08
N ALA A 60 -12.14 -6.07 -11.75
CA ALA A 60 -12.20 -7.42 -12.31
C ALA A 60 -13.45 -8.22 -11.92
N GLN A 61 -14.08 -7.93 -10.77
CA GLN A 61 -15.28 -8.63 -10.31
C GLN A 61 -16.56 -8.06 -10.91
N ILE A 62 -16.56 -6.76 -11.25
CA ILE A 62 -17.72 -6.08 -11.84
C ILE A 62 -17.70 -6.08 -13.37
N ALA A 63 -16.56 -6.42 -13.98
CA ALA A 63 -16.47 -6.58 -15.42
C ALA A 63 -17.38 -7.74 -15.89
N GLY A 64 -18.26 -7.46 -16.85
CA GLY A 64 -19.33 -8.37 -17.27
C GLY A 64 -20.67 -7.65 -17.41
N HIS A 65 -21.68 -8.34 -17.96
CA HIS A 65 -23.04 -7.80 -18.14
C HIS A 65 -23.10 -6.41 -18.81
N GLY A 66 -22.17 -6.12 -19.74
CA GLY A 66 -22.07 -4.84 -20.45
C GLY A 66 -21.05 -3.84 -19.87
N ILE A 67 -20.53 -4.06 -18.66
CA ILE A 67 -19.44 -3.26 -18.10
C ILE A 67 -18.11 -3.75 -18.67
N GLN A 68 -17.42 -2.88 -19.39
CA GLN A 68 -16.08 -3.17 -19.90
C GLN A 68 -15.05 -3.17 -18.78
N ARG A 69 -14.01 -3.99 -18.92
CA ARG A 69 -12.90 -4.07 -17.95
C ARG A 69 -12.28 -2.69 -17.67
N VAL A 70 -12.08 -1.88 -18.70
CA VAL A 70 -11.55 -0.52 -18.59
C VAL A 70 -12.40 0.35 -17.66
N THR A 71 -13.72 0.32 -17.83
CA THR A 71 -14.66 1.04 -16.97
C THR A 71 -14.61 0.54 -15.54
N GLY A 72 -14.56 -0.79 -15.34
CA GLY A 72 -14.45 -1.38 -14.01
C GLY A 72 -13.18 -0.95 -13.28
N ASP A 73 -12.05 -0.89 -13.97
CA ASP A 73 -10.78 -0.42 -13.39
C ASP A 73 -10.83 1.09 -13.08
N HIS A 74 -11.46 1.91 -13.93
CA HIS A 74 -11.71 3.33 -13.60
C HIS A 74 -12.55 3.48 -12.33
N MET A 75 -13.61 2.68 -12.16
CA MET A 75 -14.42 2.69 -10.93
C MET A 75 -13.59 2.29 -9.71
N GLY A 76 -12.71 1.29 -9.84
CA GLY A 76 -11.76 0.93 -8.79
C GLY A 76 -10.79 2.05 -8.44
N MET A 77 -10.29 2.79 -9.42
CA MET A 77 -9.43 3.96 -9.17
C MET A 77 -10.18 5.11 -8.49
N LEU A 78 -11.44 5.37 -8.86
CA LEU A 78 -12.26 6.34 -8.11
C LEU A 78 -12.50 5.90 -6.67
N ALA A 79 -12.68 4.59 -6.41
CA ALA A 79 -12.77 4.07 -5.04
C ALA A 79 -11.51 4.33 -4.21
N THR A 80 -10.31 4.29 -4.82
CA THR A 80 -9.07 4.68 -4.10
C THR A 80 -9.08 6.15 -3.68
N MET A 81 -9.71 7.04 -4.46
CA MET A 81 -9.82 8.45 -4.09
C MET A 81 -10.73 8.65 -2.88
N ILE A 82 -11.85 7.90 -2.80
CA ILE A 82 -12.73 7.92 -1.62
C ILE A 82 -11.94 7.55 -0.36
N ASN A 83 -11.14 6.48 -0.44
CA ASN A 83 -10.30 6.06 0.68
C ASN A 83 -9.21 7.10 1.02
N ALA A 84 -8.57 7.70 0.01
CA ALA A 84 -7.52 8.68 0.24
C ALA A 84 -8.02 9.95 0.93
N LEU A 85 -9.24 10.39 0.62
CA LEU A 85 -9.90 11.50 1.32
C LEU A 85 -10.14 11.17 2.79
N ALA A 86 -10.71 10.00 3.08
CA ALA A 86 -10.96 9.57 4.45
C ALA A 86 -9.66 9.43 5.26
N LEU A 87 -8.62 8.83 4.67
CA LEU A 87 -7.29 8.77 5.29
C LEU A 87 -6.76 10.17 5.59
N THR A 88 -6.87 11.11 4.64
CA THR A 88 -6.34 12.47 4.78
C THR A 88 -7.00 13.21 5.93
N ASP A 89 -8.34 13.23 5.99
CA ASP A 89 -9.07 13.95 7.04
C ASP A 89 -8.82 13.36 8.43
N ILE A 90 -8.82 12.02 8.55
CA ILE A 90 -8.59 11.37 9.84
C ILE A 90 -7.13 11.54 10.29
N PHE A 91 -6.17 11.53 9.37
CA PHE A 91 -4.77 11.77 9.71
C PHE A 91 -4.54 13.22 10.15
N GLU A 92 -5.14 14.21 9.46
CA GLU A 92 -5.09 15.61 9.87
C GLU A 92 -5.77 15.84 11.23
N ALA A 93 -6.89 15.14 11.52
CA ALA A 93 -7.53 15.16 12.84
C ALA A 93 -6.63 14.59 13.96
N ASN A 94 -5.66 13.74 13.61
CA ASN A 94 -4.63 13.19 14.51
C ASN A 94 -3.31 14.00 14.48
N GLU A 95 -3.37 15.23 13.98
CA GLU A 95 -2.25 16.18 13.88
C GLU A 95 -1.10 15.67 12.99
N ILE A 96 -1.42 14.83 12.00
CA ILE A 96 -0.48 14.36 10.99
C ILE A 96 -0.73 15.15 9.71
N GLN A 97 0.16 16.09 9.38
CA GLN A 97 0.03 16.86 8.15
C GLN A 97 0.06 15.91 6.95
N THR A 98 -1.02 15.90 6.17
CA THR A 98 -1.26 14.88 5.14
C THR A 98 -1.76 15.52 3.85
N ARG A 99 -1.32 15.01 2.70
CA ARG A 99 -1.78 15.50 1.39
C ARG A 99 -2.27 14.36 0.51
N CYS A 100 -3.49 14.51 0.00
CA CYS A 100 -4.09 13.62 -0.97
C CYS A 100 -3.65 14.03 -2.38
N LEU A 101 -2.84 13.18 -3.02
CA LEU A 101 -2.45 13.31 -4.42
C LEU A 101 -3.19 12.28 -5.26
N SER A 102 -3.57 12.64 -6.48
CA SER A 102 -4.31 11.75 -7.38
C SER A 102 -3.66 11.65 -8.76
N ASN A 103 -3.54 10.42 -9.27
CA ASN A 103 -3.18 10.14 -10.67
C ASN A 103 -4.39 10.31 -11.62
N ILE A 104 -5.60 10.49 -11.09
CA ILE A 104 -6.79 10.93 -11.84
C ILE A 104 -6.97 12.43 -11.62
N TYR A 105 -7.15 13.17 -12.70
CA TYR A 105 -7.39 14.61 -12.64
C TYR A 105 -8.75 14.92 -12.01
N ALA A 106 -8.73 15.50 -10.81
CA ALA A 106 -9.91 15.82 -10.01
C ALA A 106 -9.63 17.00 -9.06
N GLU A 107 -9.29 18.16 -9.64
CA GLU A 107 -8.73 19.31 -8.91
C GLU A 107 -9.59 19.84 -7.75
N GLN A 108 -10.92 19.68 -7.82
CA GLN A 108 -11.80 20.11 -6.73
C GLN A 108 -11.69 19.22 -5.48
N VAL A 109 -11.09 18.05 -5.61
CA VAL A 109 -11.14 16.98 -4.61
C VAL A 109 -9.74 16.58 -4.13
N ALA A 110 -8.76 16.51 -5.03
CA ALA A 110 -7.39 16.13 -4.70
C ALA A 110 -6.38 16.89 -5.55
N GLU A 111 -5.18 17.12 -5.00
CA GLU A 111 -4.07 17.69 -5.76
C GLU A 111 -3.64 16.69 -6.84
N PRO A 112 -3.29 17.13 -8.07
CA PRO A 112 -2.74 16.22 -9.07
C PRO A 112 -1.38 15.69 -8.59
N PHE A 113 -1.15 14.40 -8.80
CA PHE A 113 0.18 13.86 -8.57
C PHE A 113 1.18 14.47 -9.55
N VAL A 114 2.21 15.11 -8.99
CA VAL A 114 3.37 15.60 -9.71
C VAL A 114 4.59 15.28 -8.86
N PHE A 115 5.57 14.57 -9.41
CA PHE A 115 6.82 14.18 -8.73
C PHE A 115 7.42 15.29 -7.84
N ARG A 116 7.60 16.50 -8.39
CA ARG A 116 8.19 17.64 -7.67
C ARG A 116 7.29 18.16 -6.55
N LEU A 117 5.98 18.06 -6.70
CA LEU A 117 5.01 18.47 -5.66
C LEU A 117 5.01 17.47 -4.52
N ALA A 118 4.94 16.18 -4.82
CA ALA A 118 5.05 15.11 -3.83
C ALA A 118 6.33 15.23 -3.00
N ASN A 119 7.48 15.42 -3.66
CA ASN A 119 8.75 15.64 -2.95
C ASN A 119 8.75 16.89 -2.06
N LYS A 120 8.14 18.00 -2.49
CA LYS A 120 8.01 19.21 -1.65
C LYS A 120 7.16 18.97 -0.40
N HIS A 121 6.13 18.13 -0.48
CA HIS A 121 5.34 17.75 0.69
C HIS A 121 6.14 16.86 1.64
N LEU A 122 6.85 15.86 1.12
CA LEU A 122 7.72 14.98 1.92
C LEU A 122 8.84 15.75 2.63
N GLN A 123 9.46 16.73 1.96
CA GLN A 123 10.47 17.62 2.56
C GLN A 123 9.93 18.47 3.72
N LYS A 124 8.61 18.66 3.79
CA LYS A 124 7.93 19.34 4.90
C LYS A 124 7.40 18.36 5.95
N ASN A 125 7.87 17.11 5.93
CA ASN A 125 7.45 16.03 6.82
C ASN A 125 5.95 15.75 6.76
N ARG A 126 5.32 15.97 5.60
CA ARG A 126 3.92 15.63 5.37
C ARG A 126 3.82 14.20 4.89
N VAL A 127 2.81 13.48 5.37
CA VAL A 127 2.40 12.20 4.79
C VAL A 127 1.77 12.46 3.42
N VAL A 128 2.15 11.68 2.42
CA VAL A 128 1.58 11.76 1.08
C VAL A 128 0.71 10.54 0.84
N VAL A 129 -0.60 10.72 0.74
CA VAL A 129 -1.55 9.66 0.37
C VAL A 129 -1.82 9.78 -1.12
N THR A 130 -1.59 8.70 -1.87
CA THR A 130 -1.77 8.66 -3.31
C THR A 130 -2.95 7.78 -3.71
N ALA A 131 -3.76 8.31 -4.63
CA ALA A 131 -4.93 7.67 -5.19
C ALA A 131 -4.84 7.61 -6.72
N GLY A 132 -5.73 6.84 -7.32
CA GLY A 132 -5.83 6.66 -8.76
C GLY A 132 -4.91 5.59 -9.33
N GLY A 133 -4.25 4.76 -8.50
CA GLY A 133 -3.33 3.72 -8.97
C GLY A 133 -2.23 4.30 -9.86
N ILE A 134 -2.06 3.79 -11.09
CA ILE A 134 -1.17 4.36 -12.13
C ILE A 134 -1.95 5.28 -13.10
N GLY A 135 -3.26 5.47 -12.89
CA GLY A 135 -4.15 6.20 -13.79
C GLY A 135 -4.45 5.44 -15.10
N ARG A 136 -4.08 4.15 -15.17
CA ARG A 136 -4.26 3.29 -16.34
C ARG A 136 -4.93 1.97 -15.96
N PRO A 137 -5.94 1.49 -16.72
CA PRO A 137 -6.53 0.18 -16.55
C PRO A 137 -5.53 -0.97 -16.69
N TYR A 138 -5.92 -2.18 -16.29
CA TYR A 138 -5.15 -3.43 -16.31
C TYR A 138 -3.96 -3.52 -15.33
N LEU A 139 -3.65 -2.45 -14.61
CA LEU A 139 -2.61 -2.43 -13.58
C LEU A 139 -3.24 -2.48 -12.18
N THR A 140 -2.52 -3.09 -11.24
CA THR A 140 -2.97 -3.17 -9.85
C THR A 140 -2.43 -1.97 -9.05
N THR A 141 -2.99 -1.76 -7.86
CA THR A 141 -2.40 -0.82 -6.89
C THR A 141 -1.06 -1.29 -6.35
N ASP A 142 -0.72 -2.57 -6.47
CA ASP A 142 0.60 -3.07 -6.06
C ASP A 142 1.66 -2.65 -7.08
N THR A 143 1.36 -2.73 -8.39
CA THR A 143 2.25 -2.16 -9.42
C THR A 143 2.41 -0.65 -9.22
N ALA A 144 1.32 0.04 -8.89
CA ALA A 144 1.32 1.47 -8.59
C ALA A 144 2.21 1.81 -7.39
N ALA A 145 2.13 1.01 -6.33
CA ALA A 145 2.96 1.15 -5.14
C ALA A 145 4.45 1.02 -5.47
N VAL A 146 4.85 0.00 -6.23
CA VAL A 146 6.26 -0.19 -6.62
C VAL A 146 6.74 0.95 -7.53
N SER A 147 5.94 1.31 -8.54
CA SER A 147 6.28 2.42 -9.46
C SER A 147 6.45 3.74 -8.70
N LEU A 148 5.55 4.05 -7.77
CA LEU A 148 5.61 5.29 -7.00
C LEU A 148 6.77 5.28 -5.99
N ALA A 149 7.08 4.11 -5.41
CA ALA A 149 8.21 3.95 -4.51
C ALA A 149 9.53 4.23 -5.23
N LEU A 150 9.68 3.72 -6.46
CA LEU A 150 10.82 4.02 -7.32
C LEU A 150 10.86 5.50 -7.70
N GLU A 151 9.72 6.05 -8.13
CA GLU A 151 9.65 7.46 -8.54
C GLU A 151 10.02 8.40 -7.40
N LEU A 152 9.64 8.09 -6.16
CA LEU A 152 9.92 8.90 -4.97
C LEU A 152 11.12 8.39 -4.16
N ASP A 153 12.03 7.61 -4.71
CA ASP A 153 13.27 7.17 -4.03
C ASP A 153 13.03 6.56 -2.64
N CYS A 154 11.98 5.76 -2.48
CA CYS A 154 11.70 5.04 -1.23
C CYS A 154 12.74 3.95 -1.00
N ASN A 155 13.05 3.66 0.26
CA ASN A 155 13.98 2.59 0.61
C ASN A 155 13.33 1.21 0.58
N VAL A 156 12.00 1.13 0.73
CA VAL A 156 11.25 -0.12 0.81
C VAL A 156 9.77 0.11 0.50
N VAL A 157 9.12 -0.91 -0.07
CA VAL A 157 7.66 -1.02 -0.17
C VAL A 157 7.15 -1.94 0.94
N LEU A 158 6.38 -1.38 1.87
CA LEU A 158 5.72 -2.10 2.94
C LEU A 158 4.29 -2.44 2.50
N LYS A 159 4.03 -3.70 2.16
CA LYS A 159 2.71 -4.16 1.75
C LYS A 159 1.94 -4.73 2.94
N ALA A 160 0.97 -3.97 3.40
CA ALA A 160 0.05 -4.40 4.44
C ALA A 160 -0.86 -5.53 3.91
N THR A 161 -0.96 -6.61 4.67
CA THR A 161 -1.88 -7.71 4.39
C THR A 161 -2.60 -8.17 5.66
N LYS A 162 -3.59 -9.05 5.54
CA LYS A 162 -4.28 -9.68 6.69
C LYS A 162 -3.50 -10.86 7.28
N VAL A 163 -2.48 -11.34 6.58
CA VAL A 163 -1.58 -12.40 7.05
C VAL A 163 -0.25 -11.76 7.45
N ASP A 164 0.48 -12.38 8.36
CA ASP A 164 1.72 -11.82 8.89
C ASP A 164 2.95 -12.11 8.02
N GLY A 165 2.78 -12.54 6.76
CA GLY A 165 3.86 -12.79 5.81
C GLY A 165 3.49 -13.72 4.65
N VAL A 166 4.51 -14.15 3.92
CA VAL A 166 4.44 -15.19 2.89
C VAL A 166 4.65 -16.56 3.53
N TYR A 167 3.83 -17.52 3.15
CA TYR A 167 3.93 -18.91 3.61
C TYR A 167 4.29 -19.84 2.45
N ASP A 168 4.87 -20.99 2.78
CA ASP A 168 5.15 -22.08 1.82
C ASP A 168 3.87 -22.68 1.20
N LYS A 169 2.74 -22.59 1.91
CA LYS A 169 1.39 -23.00 1.51
C LYS A 169 0.34 -22.19 2.24
N ASP A 170 -0.92 -22.26 1.79
CA ASP A 170 -2.04 -21.50 2.35
C ASP A 170 -2.25 -21.81 3.85
N PRO A 171 -1.98 -20.85 4.76
CA PRO A 171 -2.06 -21.08 6.21
C PRO A 171 -3.49 -21.27 6.71
N VAL A 172 -4.50 -20.86 5.93
CA VAL A 172 -5.92 -21.09 6.25
C VAL A 172 -6.30 -22.54 6.00
N LYS A 173 -5.71 -23.16 4.96
CA LYS A 173 -5.99 -24.55 4.58
C LYS A 173 -5.05 -25.56 5.24
N HIS A 174 -3.83 -25.14 5.57
CA HIS A 174 -2.76 -26.01 6.05
C HIS A 174 -2.21 -25.51 7.39
N LYS A 175 -2.49 -26.25 8.48
CA LYS A 175 -2.02 -25.91 9.83
C LYS A 175 -0.49 -26.00 9.99
N ASP A 176 0.17 -26.73 9.12
CA ASP A 176 1.62 -26.91 9.07
C ASP A 176 2.31 -25.93 8.10
N ALA A 177 1.61 -24.86 7.70
CA ALA A 177 2.20 -23.78 6.90
C ALA A 177 3.30 -23.06 7.68
N VAL A 178 4.45 -22.89 7.05
CA VAL A 178 5.63 -22.25 7.63
C VAL A 178 5.83 -20.90 6.96
N ARG A 179 5.93 -19.85 7.79
CA ARG A 179 6.21 -18.49 7.30
C ARG A 179 7.66 -18.41 6.81
N ILE A 180 7.82 -17.88 5.61
CA ILE A 180 9.12 -17.64 4.99
C ILE A 180 9.62 -16.28 5.48
N ASN A 181 10.79 -16.19 6.10
CA ASN A 181 11.29 -14.91 6.61
C ASN A 181 11.94 -14.05 5.51
N ASN A 182 12.69 -14.68 4.60
CA ASN A 182 13.31 -14.02 3.45
C ASN A 182 13.01 -14.85 2.20
N LEU A 183 12.59 -14.17 1.13
CA LEU A 183 12.23 -14.79 -0.12
C LEU A 183 12.95 -14.06 -1.26
N ASN A 184 13.65 -14.79 -2.12
CA ASN A 184 14.28 -14.18 -3.27
C ASN A 184 13.24 -13.75 -4.32
N PHE A 185 13.48 -12.63 -5.01
CA PHE A 185 12.58 -12.14 -6.07
C PHE A 185 12.30 -13.19 -7.15
N GLN A 186 13.34 -13.90 -7.64
CA GLN A 186 13.16 -14.91 -8.68
C GLN A 186 12.19 -16.00 -8.22
N MET A 187 12.35 -16.47 -6.98
CA MET A 187 11.44 -17.45 -6.38
C MET A 187 10.03 -16.89 -6.20
N ALA A 188 9.90 -15.62 -5.81
CA ALA A 188 8.60 -14.95 -5.67
C ALA A 188 7.86 -14.83 -7.01
N VAL A 189 8.60 -14.56 -8.10
CA VAL A 189 8.05 -14.43 -9.46
C VAL A 189 7.72 -15.80 -10.05
N GLU A 190 8.60 -16.78 -9.95
CA GLU A 190 8.43 -18.10 -10.59
C GLU A 190 7.41 -18.98 -9.87
N ASN A 191 7.30 -18.89 -8.53
CA ASN A 191 6.42 -19.79 -7.79
C ASN A 191 4.95 -19.35 -7.94
N PRO A 192 4.07 -20.16 -8.56
CA PRO A 192 2.67 -19.81 -8.76
C PRO A 192 1.87 -19.83 -7.44
N LYS A 193 2.39 -20.46 -6.39
CA LYS A 193 1.74 -20.48 -5.07
C LYS A 193 1.93 -19.18 -4.29
N ILE A 194 2.89 -18.35 -4.69
CA ILE A 194 3.16 -17.07 -4.05
C ILE A 194 2.31 -16.00 -4.73
N THR A 195 1.19 -15.66 -4.07
CA THR A 195 0.17 -14.73 -4.57
C THR A 195 0.10 -13.44 -3.78
N VAL A 196 1.19 -13.06 -3.10
CA VAL A 196 1.22 -11.89 -2.21
C VAL A 196 1.19 -10.57 -2.96
N MET A 197 1.57 -10.56 -4.23
CA MET A 197 1.57 -9.41 -5.13
C MET A 197 1.47 -9.93 -6.57
N ASP A 198 0.95 -9.13 -7.50
CA ASP A 198 0.93 -9.52 -8.91
C ASP A 198 2.35 -9.61 -9.49
N LYS A 199 2.50 -10.40 -10.55
CA LYS A 199 3.81 -10.68 -11.15
C LYS A 199 4.43 -9.46 -11.83
N ALA A 200 3.62 -8.51 -12.32
CA ALA A 200 4.16 -7.29 -12.92
C ALA A 200 4.80 -6.38 -11.86
N ALA A 201 4.15 -6.23 -10.70
CA ALA A 201 4.71 -5.50 -9.57
C ALA A 201 5.96 -6.18 -8.98
N LEU A 202 5.96 -7.53 -8.88
CA LEU A 202 7.15 -8.26 -8.43
C LEU A 202 8.31 -8.15 -9.42
N GLY A 203 8.03 -8.24 -10.72
CA GLY A 203 9.02 -8.05 -11.77
C GLY A 203 9.64 -6.65 -11.73
N LEU A 204 8.80 -5.61 -11.61
CA LEU A 204 9.28 -4.24 -11.49
C LEU A 204 10.14 -4.02 -10.22
N ALA A 205 9.74 -4.61 -9.10
CA ALA A 205 10.53 -4.54 -7.87
C ALA A 205 11.88 -5.25 -8.01
N MET A 206 11.89 -6.42 -8.67
CA MET A 206 13.10 -7.20 -8.95
C MET A 206 14.06 -6.47 -9.88
N GLU A 207 13.58 -5.87 -10.97
CA GLU A 207 14.40 -5.16 -11.96
C GLU A 207 15.16 -3.97 -11.36
N HIS A 208 14.61 -3.36 -10.31
CA HIS A 208 15.18 -2.20 -9.64
C HIS A 208 15.66 -2.48 -8.22
N GLU A 209 15.77 -3.75 -7.83
CA GLU A 209 16.21 -4.17 -6.48
C GLU A 209 15.43 -3.49 -5.35
N MET A 210 14.16 -3.14 -5.56
CA MET A 210 13.30 -2.44 -4.60
C MET A 210 12.78 -3.42 -3.56
N PRO A 211 13.26 -3.39 -2.30
CA PRO A 211 12.85 -4.37 -1.30
C PRO A 211 11.35 -4.26 -1.00
N VAL A 212 10.70 -5.42 -0.85
CA VAL A 212 9.28 -5.49 -0.50
C VAL A 212 9.12 -6.26 0.81
N VAL A 213 8.41 -5.67 1.77
CA VAL A 213 8.08 -6.35 3.05
C VAL A 213 6.60 -6.65 3.08
N ILE A 214 6.25 -7.93 3.16
CA ILE A 214 4.87 -8.40 3.37
C ILE A 214 4.67 -8.59 4.86
N PHE A 215 3.72 -7.86 5.46
CA PHE A 215 3.48 -7.93 6.90
C PHE A 215 2.02 -7.67 7.26
N ASP A 216 1.67 -8.00 8.50
CA ASP A 216 0.39 -7.64 9.10
C ASP A 216 0.47 -6.23 9.69
N ALA A 217 -0.22 -5.29 9.07
CA ALA A 217 -0.27 -3.90 9.53
C ALA A 217 -1.34 -3.67 10.61
N MET A 218 -2.18 -4.66 10.92
CA MET A 218 -3.27 -4.56 11.91
C MET A 218 -2.85 -5.01 13.30
N LYS A 219 -1.54 -5.19 13.50
CA LYS A 219 -0.95 -5.53 14.77
C LYS A 219 -0.15 -4.34 15.30
N GLU A 220 -0.39 -4.02 16.56
CA GLU A 220 0.24 -2.90 17.25
C GLU A 220 1.77 -2.92 17.15
N ASP A 221 2.31 -1.76 16.82
CA ASP A 221 3.72 -1.44 16.60
C ASP A 221 4.38 -2.19 15.45
N ASN A 222 3.67 -3.03 14.67
CA ASN A 222 4.31 -3.79 13.61
C ASN A 222 4.93 -2.86 12.56
N LEU A 223 4.26 -1.76 12.21
CA LEU A 223 4.80 -0.80 11.25
C LEU A 223 6.10 -0.18 11.78
N LEU A 224 6.12 0.25 13.05
CA LEU A 224 7.30 0.80 13.71
C LEU A 224 8.46 -0.22 13.80
N LYS A 225 8.15 -1.46 14.16
CA LYS A 225 9.12 -2.56 14.24
C LYS A 225 9.73 -2.86 12.88
N VAL A 226 8.92 -2.88 11.82
CA VAL A 226 9.40 -3.06 10.44
C VAL A 226 10.37 -1.95 10.05
N VAL A 227 10.03 -0.67 10.31
CA VAL A 227 10.92 0.44 9.92
C VAL A 227 12.22 0.48 10.74
N ARG A 228 12.20 -0.09 11.94
CA ARG A 228 13.40 -0.32 12.78
C ARG A 228 14.22 -1.54 12.39
N ASN A 229 13.89 -2.21 11.28
CA ASN A 229 14.51 -3.46 10.79
C ASN A 229 14.37 -4.65 11.75
N GLU A 230 13.30 -4.71 12.55
CA GLU A 230 12.96 -5.92 13.28
C GLU A 230 12.40 -6.99 12.33
N LYS A 231 12.54 -8.27 12.69
CA LYS A 231 12.13 -9.42 11.86
C LYS A 231 10.61 -9.63 11.90
N ILE A 232 9.88 -8.69 11.30
CA ILE A 232 8.43 -8.75 11.10
C ILE A 232 8.16 -9.09 9.63
N GLY A 233 7.20 -9.98 9.39
CA GLY A 233 6.80 -10.27 8.02
C GLY A 233 7.74 -11.19 7.26
N THR A 234 7.67 -11.05 5.94
CA THR A 234 8.58 -11.64 4.97
C THR A 234 9.21 -10.53 4.16
N ILE A 235 10.53 -10.53 4.06
CA ILE A 235 11.28 -9.64 3.18
C ILE A 235 11.48 -10.33 1.82
N ILE A 236 11.16 -9.64 0.75
CA ILE A 236 11.43 -10.04 -0.63
C ILE A 236 12.56 -9.15 -1.17
N SER A 237 13.69 -9.77 -1.51
CA SER A 237 14.93 -9.11 -1.94
C SER A 237 15.81 -10.01 -2.81
#